data_AF-A0A661VFL0-F1
#
_entry.id   AF-A0A661VFL0-F1
#
_cell.length_a   1.000
_cell.length_b   1.000
_cell.length_c   1.000
_cell.angle_alpha   90.00
_cell.angle_beta   90.00
_cell.angle_gamma   90.00
#
_symmetry.space_group_name_H-M   'P 1'
#
loop_
_entity.id
_entity.type
_entity.pdbx_description
1 polymer ?
#
loop_
_entity_poly.entity_id
_entity_poly.type
_entity_poly.pdbx_seq_one_letter_code
_entity_poly.pdbx_strand_id
1 'polypeptide(L)'
;FGRAPYYAVLTVEEGRIVERELRDKLGHRQFIGQETHEDESGRHGYSPGAQDRHAAMAAAISDCEVLLCGGMGWGAYEAMKQYGIRPIITDITDIEAAVQAYLDGTIVDHTELLH
;
A
#
# COMPACT_ATOMS: atom_id res chain seq x y z
N PHE A 1 -4.37 4.14 0.39
CA PHE A 1 -3.80 3.23 1.41
C PHE A 1 -4.15 3.60 2.86
N GLY A 2 -3.99 4.87 3.28
CA GLY A 2 -4.09 5.26 4.70
C GLY A 2 -5.39 4.83 5.41
N ARG A 3 -6.56 5.12 4.81
CA ARG A 3 -7.89 4.84 5.39
C ARG A 3 -8.62 3.65 4.79
N ALA A 4 -8.02 2.91 3.85
CA ALA A 4 -8.71 1.80 3.18
C ALA A 4 -8.88 0.61 4.15
N PRO A 5 -10.11 0.08 4.36
CA PRO A 5 -10.35 -0.99 5.32
C PRO A 5 -9.82 -2.36 4.87
N TYR A 6 -9.64 -2.55 3.57
CA TYR A 6 -9.27 -3.84 2.98
C TYR A 6 -8.13 -3.69 1.96
N TYR A 7 -7.45 -4.80 1.72
CA TYR A 7 -6.64 -5.07 0.54
C TYR A 7 -7.44 -5.94 -0.43
N ALA A 8 -7.49 -5.56 -1.71
CA ALA A 8 -7.82 -6.48 -2.78
C ALA A 8 -6.52 -7.16 -3.22
N VAL A 9 -6.38 -8.45 -2.91
CA VAL A 9 -5.21 -9.26 -3.29
C VAL A 9 -5.56 -10.04 -4.55
N LEU A 10 -4.63 -10.03 -5.50
CA LEU A 10 -4.83 -10.54 -6.85
C LEU A 10 -3.66 -11.46 -7.17
N THR A 11 -3.94 -12.73 -7.45
CA THR A 11 -2.93 -13.67 -7.93
C THR A 11 -2.88 -13.58 -9.45
N VAL A 12 -1.68 -13.38 -10.00
CA VAL A 12 -1.46 -13.28 -11.45
C VAL A 12 -0.57 -14.42 -11.92
N GLU A 13 -1.04 -15.19 -12.89
CA GLU A 13 -0.28 -16.23 -13.58
C GLU A 13 -0.31 -15.98 -15.09
N GLU A 14 0.82 -16.10 -15.77
CA GLU A 14 0.95 -15.89 -17.22
C GLU A 14 0.32 -14.56 -17.71
N GLY A 15 0.44 -13.51 -16.89
CA GLY A 15 -0.11 -12.18 -17.19
C GLY A 15 -1.64 -12.07 -17.04
N ARG A 16 -2.30 -13.03 -16.38
CA ARG A 16 -3.74 -13.03 -16.14
C ARG A 16 -4.05 -13.14 -14.66
N ILE A 17 -5.04 -12.39 -14.20
CA ILE A 17 -5.57 -12.55 -12.84
C ILE A 17 -6.31 -13.89 -12.76
N VAL A 18 -5.81 -14.81 -11.95
CA VAL A 18 -6.39 -16.15 -11.75
C VAL A 18 -7.18 -16.26 -10.46
N GLU A 19 -6.90 -15.39 -9.48
CA GLU A 19 -7.58 -15.38 -8.19
C GLU A 19 -7.73 -13.95 -7.67
N ARG A 20 -8.80 -13.73 -6.91
CA ARG A 20 -9.08 -12.47 -6.23
C ARG A 20 -9.60 -12.77 -4.84
N GLU A 21 -9.02 -12.10 -3.86
CA GLU A 21 -9.52 -12.15 -2.49
C GLU A 21 -9.47 -10.77 -1.82
N LEU A 22 -10.26 -10.64 -0.77
CA LEU A 22 -10.32 -9.42 0.03
C LEU A 22 -9.76 -9.74 1.42
N ARG A 23 -8.67 -9.09 1.79
CA ARG A 23 -8.07 -9.23 3.12
C ARG A 23 -8.32 -8.00 3.96
N ASP A 24 -8.63 -8.20 5.23
CA ASP A 24 -8.67 -7.09 6.19
C ASP A 24 -7.30 -6.45 6.31
N LYS A 25 -7.27 -5.11 6.30
CA LYS A 25 -6.08 -4.38 6.70
C LYS A 25 -5.97 -4.44 8.22
N LEU A 26 -5.33 -5.50 8.71
CA LEU A 26 -5.15 -5.77 10.14
C LEU A 26 -4.61 -4.50 10.84
N GLY A 27 -5.25 -4.16 11.96
CA GLY A 27 -4.94 -2.96 12.73
C GLY A 27 -5.80 -1.73 12.41
N HIS A 28 -6.53 -1.67 11.29
CA HIS A 28 -7.35 -0.48 10.99
C HIS A 28 -8.34 -0.16 12.13
N ARG A 29 -9.11 -1.14 12.60
CA ARG A 29 -10.03 -0.99 13.74
C ARG A 29 -9.35 -0.59 15.07
N GLN A 30 -8.05 -0.84 15.23
CA GLN A 30 -7.27 -0.45 16.41
C GLN A 30 -6.62 0.93 16.27
N PHE A 31 -6.46 1.41 15.03
CA PHE A 31 -5.82 2.70 14.72
C PHE A 31 -6.81 3.78 14.27
N ILE A 32 -8.12 3.51 14.24
CA ILE A 32 -9.17 4.55 14.12
C ILE A 32 -9.00 5.52 15.30
N GLY A 33 -8.44 6.70 15.05
CA GLY A 33 -8.23 7.75 16.04
C GLY A 33 -6.77 8.03 16.41
N GLN A 34 -5.79 7.29 15.88
CA GLN A 34 -4.39 7.75 15.93
C GLN A 34 -4.18 8.75 14.80
N GLU A 35 -4.06 10.02 15.16
CA GLU A 35 -3.79 11.11 14.21
C GLU A 35 -2.58 10.77 13.35
N THR A 36 -2.71 10.99 12.04
CA THR A 36 -1.56 11.09 11.13
C THR A 36 -0.81 12.35 11.52
N HIS A 37 0.09 12.23 12.48
CA HIS A 37 1.01 13.32 12.81
C HIS A 37 2.01 13.46 11.65
N GLU A 38 2.08 14.69 11.15
CA GLU A 38 3.15 15.16 10.27
C GLU A 38 4.43 15.29 11.08
N ASP A 39 5.56 14.83 10.52
CA ASP A 39 6.87 15.19 11.06
C ASP A 39 7.15 16.70 10.84
N GLU A 40 8.26 17.20 11.36
CA GLU A 40 8.66 18.62 11.20
C GLU A 40 8.83 19.04 9.71
N SER A 41 8.88 18.07 8.80
CA SER A 41 8.98 18.25 7.35
C SER A 41 7.64 18.01 6.61
N GLY A 42 6.53 17.85 7.34
CA GLY A 42 5.21 17.61 6.76
C GLY A 42 4.96 16.17 6.31
N ARG A 43 5.86 15.22 6.61
CA ARG A 43 5.76 13.83 6.13
C ARG A 43 4.94 12.96 7.07
N HIS A 44 4.09 12.11 6.51
CA HIS A 44 3.25 11.18 7.26
C HIS A 44 3.98 9.84 7.50
N GLY A 45 3.60 9.16 8.58
CA GLY A 45 4.06 7.79 8.86
C GLY A 45 5.32 7.67 9.71
N TYR A 46 5.77 8.74 10.37
CA TYR A 46 6.93 8.69 11.27
C TYR A 46 6.58 8.83 12.76
N SER A 47 5.28 8.85 13.08
CA SER A 47 4.83 9.03 14.48
C SER A 47 5.20 7.84 15.38
N PRO A 48 5.25 8.04 16.71
CA PRO A 48 5.42 6.93 17.65
C PRO A 48 4.40 5.80 17.38
N GLY A 49 4.89 4.57 17.30
CA GLY A 49 4.09 3.39 16.95
C GLY A 49 3.82 3.19 15.45
N ALA A 50 4.28 4.10 14.57
CA ALA A 50 4.13 3.93 13.12
C ALA A 50 4.79 2.65 12.61
N GLN A 51 5.94 2.28 13.17
CA GLN A 51 6.64 1.06 12.78
C GLN A 51 5.79 -0.20 13.02
N ASP A 52 5.17 -0.33 14.19
CA ASP A 52 4.30 -1.46 14.52
C ASP A 52 3.06 -1.50 13.61
N ARG A 53 2.49 -0.32 13.30
CA ARG A 53 1.38 -0.21 12.34
C ARG A 53 1.79 -0.70 10.95
N HIS A 54 2.93 -0.25 10.45
CA HIS A 54 3.41 -0.64 9.13
C HIS A 54 3.78 -2.12 9.08
N ALA A 55 4.36 -2.66 10.15
CA ALA A 55 4.64 -4.08 10.29
C ALA A 55 3.36 -4.91 10.21
N ALA A 56 2.31 -4.54 10.95
CA ALA A 56 1.02 -5.24 10.92
C ALA A 56 0.36 -5.17 9.53
N MET A 57 0.45 -4.01 8.87
CA MET A 57 -0.05 -3.84 7.49
C MET A 57 0.72 -4.70 6.49
N ALA A 58 2.04 -4.72 6.56
CA ALA A 58 2.88 -5.54 5.68
C ALA A 58 2.66 -7.04 5.92
N ALA A 59 2.49 -7.46 7.17
CA ALA A 59 2.23 -8.86 7.52
C ALA A 59 0.94 -9.42 6.90
N ALA A 60 -0.09 -8.58 6.68
CA ALA A 60 -1.35 -9.01 6.06
C ALA A 60 -1.21 -9.35 4.56
N ILE A 61 -0.13 -8.89 3.93
CA ILE A 61 0.16 -9.01 2.50
C ILE A 61 1.62 -9.41 2.26
N SER A 62 2.22 -10.16 3.19
CA SER A 62 3.66 -10.51 3.16
C SER A 62 4.05 -11.45 2.01
N ASP A 63 3.05 -12.06 1.39
CA ASP A 63 3.11 -12.91 0.21
C ASP A 63 2.90 -12.14 -1.10
N CYS A 64 2.64 -10.83 -1.05
CA CYS A 64 2.49 -9.98 -2.23
C CYS A 64 3.84 -9.34 -2.62
N GLU A 65 4.15 -9.34 -3.92
CA GLU A 65 5.36 -8.68 -4.44
C GLU A 65 5.22 -7.16 -4.58
N VAL A 66 4.01 -6.70 -4.90
CA VAL A 66 3.71 -5.30 -5.25
C VAL A 66 2.42 -4.84 -4.56
N LEU A 67 2.39 -3.58 -4.17
CA LEU A 67 1.23 -2.91 -3.60
C LEU A 67 0.91 -1.65 -4.42
N LEU A 68 -0.23 -1.67 -5.12
CA LEU A 68 -0.72 -0.53 -5.90
C LEU A 68 -1.70 0.30 -5.06
N CYS A 69 -1.52 1.62 -4.99
CA CYS A 69 -2.48 2.47 -4.30
C CYS A 69 -2.47 3.93 -4.80
N GLY A 70 -3.59 4.65 -4.67
CA GLY A 70 -3.66 6.06 -5.05
C GLY A 70 -3.13 7.08 -4.03
N GLY A 71 -2.46 6.62 -2.97
CA GLY A 71 -1.91 7.54 -1.97
C GLY A 71 -1.49 6.83 -0.69
N MET A 72 -0.31 7.22 -0.20
CA MET A 72 0.41 6.62 0.92
C MET A 72 1.28 7.69 1.58
N GLY A 73 1.56 7.53 2.88
CA GLY A 73 2.54 8.38 3.56
C GLY A 73 3.98 7.89 3.35
N TRP A 74 4.96 8.79 3.42
CA TRP A 74 6.38 8.47 3.25
C TRP A 74 6.86 7.32 4.12
N GLY A 75 6.55 7.33 5.42
CA GLY A 75 6.98 6.27 6.33
C GLY A 75 6.37 4.90 5.99
N ALA A 76 5.14 4.87 5.46
CA ALA A 76 4.53 3.63 5.00
C ALA A 76 5.19 3.11 3.72
N TYR A 77 5.48 4.01 2.77
CA TYR A 77 6.15 3.69 1.50
C TYR A 77 7.55 3.10 1.76
N GLU A 78 8.31 3.69 2.68
CA GLU A 78 9.60 3.16 3.09
C GLU A 78 9.49 1.82 3.82
N ALA A 79 8.53 1.68 4.72
CA ALA A 79 8.33 0.44 5.46
C ALA A 79 7.96 -0.73 4.54
N MET A 80 7.05 -0.55 3.57
CA MET A 80 6.71 -1.62 2.62
C MET A 80 7.95 -2.15 1.89
N LYS A 81 8.83 -1.25 1.43
CA LYS A 81 10.11 -1.62 0.79
C LYS A 81 11.00 -2.45 1.71
N GLN A 82 11.06 -2.12 3.00
CA GLN A 82 11.83 -2.90 3.99
C GLN A 82 11.30 -4.33 4.18
N TYR A 83 10.00 -4.54 3.95
CA TYR A 83 9.36 -5.86 3.99
C TYR A 83 9.38 -6.59 2.64
N GLY A 84 10.09 -6.07 1.63
CA GLY A 84 10.17 -6.70 0.30
C GLY A 84 8.93 -6.50 -0.57
N ILE A 85 7.98 -5.68 -0.14
CA ILE A 85 6.78 -5.33 -0.91
C ILE A 85 7.08 -4.03 -1.65
N ARG A 86 6.96 -4.01 -2.98
CA ARG A 86 7.15 -2.80 -3.78
C ARG A 86 5.88 -1.94 -3.77
N PRO A 87 5.82 -0.80 -3.07
CA PRO A 87 4.71 0.13 -3.25
C PRO A 87 4.81 0.85 -4.59
N ILE A 88 3.67 1.11 -5.22
CA ILE A 88 3.53 1.99 -6.40
C ILE A 88 2.34 2.91 -6.16
N ILE A 89 2.58 4.21 -6.26
CA ILE A 89 1.54 5.23 -6.19
C ILE A 89 0.99 5.47 -7.60
N THR A 90 -0.28 5.19 -7.83
CA THR A 90 -0.89 5.32 -9.17
C THR A 90 -2.22 6.07 -9.12
N ASP A 91 -2.47 6.90 -10.13
CA ASP A 91 -3.75 7.57 -10.33
C ASP A 91 -4.81 6.69 -11.02
N ILE A 92 -4.43 5.48 -11.48
CA ILE A 92 -5.34 4.50 -12.06
C ILE A 92 -6.26 3.96 -10.97
N THR A 93 -7.55 4.28 -11.06
CA THR A 93 -8.55 3.92 -10.06
C THR A 93 -9.18 2.56 -10.28
N ASP A 94 -9.22 2.09 -11.52
CA ASP A 94 -9.71 0.75 -11.86
C ASP A 94 -8.65 -0.30 -11.53
N ILE A 95 -9.05 -1.32 -10.75
CA ILE A 95 -8.13 -2.34 -10.23
C ILE A 95 -7.51 -3.16 -11.37
N GLU A 96 -8.31 -3.56 -12.35
CA GLU A 96 -7.83 -4.40 -13.45
C GLU A 96 -6.92 -3.62 -14.38
N ALA A 97 -7.28 -2.37 -14.68
CA ALA A 97 -6.44 -1.47 -15.45
C ALA A 97 -5.09 -1.21 -14.77
N ALA A 98 -5.07 -1.03 -13.44
CA ALA A 98 -3.84 -0.83 -12.69
C ALA A 98 -2.94 -2.08 -12.71
N VAL A 99 -3.52 -3.28 -12.56
CA VAL A 99 -2.78 -4.54 -12.70
C VAL A 99 -2.23 -4.70 -14.11
N GLN A 100 -3.04 -4.46 -15.14
CA GLN A 100 -2.59 -4.57 -16.52
C GLN A 100 -1.46 -3.60 -16.84
N ALA A 101 -1.56 -2.34 -16.41
CA ALA A 101 -0.48 -1.37 -16.57
C ALA A 101 0.81 -1.80 -15.87
N TYR A 102 0.71 -2.45 -14.71
CA TYR A 102 1.88 -3.03 -14.02
C TYR A 102 2.51 -4.17 -14.83
N LEU A 103 1.69 -5.11 -15.31
CA LEU A 103 2.15 -6.25 -16.11
C LEU A 103 2.77 -5.82 -17.44
N ASP A 104 2.23 -4.78 -18.06
CA ASP A 104 2.74 -4.21 -19.31
C ASP A 104 4.01 -3.35 -19.10
N GLY A 105 4.39 -3.10 -17.85
CA GLY A 105 5.52 -2.22 -17.50
C GLY A 105 5.27 -0.74 -17.80
N THR A 106 4.01 -0.33 -17.95
CA THR A 106 3.60 1.04 -18.27
C THR A 106 3.13 1.84 -17.06
N ILE A 107 2.93 1.19 -15.90
CA ILE A 107 2.54 1.86 -14.67
C ILE A 107 3.61 2.85 -14.19
N VAL A 108 3.17 4.04 -13.79
CA VAL A 108 4.03 5.08 -13.22
C VAL A 108 3.87 5.09 -11.71
N ASP A 109 5.00 5.20 -11.00
CA ASP A 109 5.03 5.41 -9.54
C ASP A 109 5.11 6.91 -9.24
N HIS A 110 3.96 7.50 -8.91
CA HIS A 110 3.78 8.92 -8.60
C HIS A 110 4.25 9.26 -7.18
N THR A 111 5.55 9.09 -6.92
CA THR A 111 6.15 9.36 -5.60
C THR A 111 5.99 10.82 -5.15
N GLU A 112 5.74 11.75 -6.06
CA GLU A 112 5.38 13.15 -5.77
C GLU A 112 4.04 13.31 -5.05
N LEU A 113 3.18 12.30 -5.06
CA LEU A 113 1.89 12.26 -4.37
C LEU A 113 1.98 11.65 -2.95
N LEU A 114 3.19 11.32 -2.49
CA LEU A 114 3.41 10.84 -1.12
C LEU A 114 3.20 11.97 -0.11
N HIS A 115 2.52 11.63 0.99
CA HIS A 115 2.21 12.54 2.09
C HIS A 115 3.13 12.37 3.30
#